data_AF-A0A8X6GRZ9-F1
#
_entry.id   AF-A0A8X6GRZ9-F1
#
_cell.length_a   1.000
_cell.length_b   1.000
_cell.length_c   1.000
_cell.angle_alpha   90.00
_cell.angle_beta   90.00
_cell.angle_gamma   90.00
#
_symmetry.space_group_name_H-M   'P 1'
#
loop_
_entity.id
_entity.type
_entity.pdbx_description
1 polymer ?
#
loop_
_entity_poly.entity_id
_entity_poly.type
_entity_poly.pdbx_seq_one_letter_code
_entity_poly.pdbx_strand_id
1 'polypeptide(L)'
;MSKEILVVLNRKRGSVKTQLTRIKDFINNPDEKDKIKLELKMDTLKSLRIKLSDIRNEYYEVVTKESDLEPLELEILDLEDDCEDIQSSSMEKFAELSQLL
;
A
#
# COMPACT_ATOMS: atom_id res chain seq x y z
N MET A 1 -24.49 -12.67 7.11
CA MET A 1 -23.87 -12.38 5.79
C MET A 1 -22.69 -11.40 5.91
N SER A 2 -22.66 -10.47 6.87
CA SER A 2 -21.56 -9.49 7.06
C SER A 2 -20.21 -10.08 7.51
N LYS A 3 -20.20 -11.14 8.34
CA LYS A 3 -18.96 -11.66 8.95
C LYS A 3 -17.97 -12.29 7.95
N GLU A 4 -18.46 -12.99 6.93
CA GLU A 4 -17.60 -13.59 5.89
C GLU A 4 -16.97 -12.51 4.99
N ILE A 5 -17.74 -11.47 4.66
CA ILE A 5 -17.26 -10.33 3.88
C ILE A 5 -16.15 -9.60 4.65
N LEU A 6 -16.34 -9.33 5.94
CA LEU A 6 -15.30 -8.72 6.78
C LEU A 6 -14.01 -9.54 6.84
N VAL A 7 -14.10 -10.88 6.88
CA VAL A 7 -12.90 -11.74 6.82
C VAL A 7 -12.18 -11.59 5.48
N VAL A 8 -12.91 -11.50 4.37
CA VAL A 8 -12.33 -11.29 3.04
C VAL A 8 -11.65 -9.92 2.97
N LEU A 9 -12.30 -8.86 3.46
CA LEU A 9 -11.74 -7.50 3.49
C LEU A 9 -10.46 -7.42 4.32
N ASN A 10 -10.44 -8.02 5.50
CA ASN A 10 -9.25 -8.07 6.35
C ASN A 10 -8.08 -8.81 5.67
N ARG A 11 -8.38 -9.88 4.92
CA ARG A 11 -7.36 -10.60 4.12
C ARG A 11 -6.86 -9.76 2.96
N LYS A 12 -7.74 -9.05 2.25
CA LYS A 12 -7.35 -8.10 1.19
C LYS A 12 -6.41 -7.03 1.77
N ARG A 13 -6.76 -6.42 2.91
CA ARG A 13 -5.93 -5.42 3.62
C ARG A 13 -4.55 -5.99 3.99
N GLY A 14 -4.52 -7.17 4.63
CA GLY A 14 -3.26 -7.82 5.00
C GLY A 14 -2.35 -8.15 3.80
N SER A 15 -2.95 -8.49 2.65
CA SER A 15 -2.22 -8.69 1.40
C SER A 15 -1.61 -7.39 0.85
N VAL A 16 -2.34 -6.27 0.95
CA VAL A 16 -1.79 -4.94 0.62
C VAL A 16 -0.61 -4.60 1.51
N LYS A 17 -0.77 -4.72 2.83
CA LYS A 17 0.31 -4.49 3.81
C LYS A 17 1.58 -5.29 3.47
N THR A 18 1.42 -6.59 3.20
CA THR A 18 2.56 -7.45 2.82
C THR A 18 3.27 -6.98 1.55
N GLN A 19 2.52 -6.49 0.56
CA GLN A 19 3.09 -5.97 -0.67
C GLN A 19 3.82 -4.64 -0.45
N LEU A 20 3.26 -3.74 0.37
CA LEU A 20 3.93 -2.49 0.73
C LEU A 20 5.24 -2.76 1.46
N THR A 21 5.27 -3.67 2.43
CA THR A 21 6.52 -4.08 3.11
C THR A 21 7.59 -4.53 2.10
N ARG A 22 7.23 -5.38 1.14
CA ARG A 22 8.17 -5.86 0.11
C ARG A 22 8.67 -4.74 -0.82
N ILE A 23 7.83 -3.76 -1.12
CA ILE A 23 8.23 -2.60 -1.92
C ILE A 23 9.20 -1.73 -1.10
N LYS A 24 8.87 -1.46 0.17
CA LYS A 24 9.72 -0.69 1.10
C LYS A 24 11.10 -1.32 1.26
N ASP A 25 11.16 -2.64 1.45
CA ASP A 25 12.42 -3.40 1.53
C ASP A 25 13.25 -3.28 0.25
N PHE A 26 12.61 -3.32 -0.92
CA PHE A 26 13.28 -3.15 -2.20
C PHE A 26 13.87 -1.74 -2.38
N ILE A 27 13.13 -0.69 -1.99
CA ILE A 27 13.59 0.69 -2.09
C ILE A 27 14.76 0.94 -1.14
N ASN A 28 14.66 0.45 0.09
CA ASN A 28 15.68 0.64 1.11
C ASN A 28 16.94 -0.22 0.90
N ASN A 29 16.92 -1.16 -0.05
CA ASN A 29 18.10 -1.95 -0.39
C ASN A 29 19.12 -1.11 -1.17
N PRO A 30 20.30 -0.79 -0.59
CA PRO A 30 21.31 0.05 -1.24
C PRO A 30 22.00 -0.63 -2.45
N ASP A 31 21.96 -1.96 -2.51
CA ASP A 31 22.57 -2.73 -3.60
C ASP A 31 21.69 -2.78 -4.86
N GLU A 32 20.42 -2.44 -4.72
CA GLU A 32 19.47 -2.47 -5.83
C GLU A 32 19.58 -1.21 -6.69
N LYS A 33 20.03 -1.39 -7.93
CA LYS A 33 20.28 -0.32 -8.92
C LYS A 33 19.45 -0.48 -10.20
N ASP A 34 18.49 -1.40 -10.20
CA ASP A 34 17.64 -1.69 -11.35
C ASP A 34 16.46 -0.72 -11.45
N LYS A 35 16.62 0.27 -12.32
CA LYS A 35 15.62 1.30 -12.62
C LYS A 35 14.30 0.71 -13.16
N ILE A 36 14.37 -0.33 -13.99
CA ILE A 36 13.16 -0.96 -14.57
C ILE A 36 12.36 -1.64 -13.47
N LYS A 37 13.03 -2.34 -12.55
CA LYS A 37 12.35 -2.92 -11.39
C LYS A 37 11.74 -1.85 -10.50
N LEU A 38 12.43 -0.73 -10.26
CA LEU A 38 11.88 0.38 -9.48
C LEU A 38 10.60 0.95 -10.11
N GLU A 39 10.58 1.15 -11.43
CA GLU A 39 9.38 1.58 -12.17
C GLU A 39 8.22 0.58 -12.00
N LEU A 40 8.49 -0.72 -12.13
CA LEU A 40 7.48 -1.75 -11.91
C LEU A 40 6.93 -1.77 -10.47
N LYS A 41 7.77 -1.48 -9.46
CA LYS A 41 7.31 -1.33 -8.07
C LYS A 41 6.41 -0.11 -7.91
N MET A 42 6.71 0.99 -8.59
CA MET A 42 5.88 2.20 -8.58
C MET A 42 4.53 1.99 -9.25
N ASP A 43 4.46 1.23 -10.34
CA ASP A 43 3.17 0.87 -10.94
C ASP A 43 2.36 -0.07 -10.05
N THR A 44 3.04 -1.00 -9.36
CA THR A 44 2.40 -1.83 -8.34
C THR A 44 1.81 -0.97 -7.22
N LEU A 45 2.57 0.03 -6.72
CA LEU A 45 2.13 0.95 -5.66
C LEU A 45 0.85 1.70 -6.06
N LYS A 46 0.76 2.22 -7.30
CA LYS A 46 -0.46 2.86 -7.81
C LYS A 46 -1.67 1.93 -7.73
N SER A 47 -1.50 0.66 -8.10
CA SER A 47 -2.57 -0.34 -7.99
C SER A 47 -2.96 -0.61 -6.53
N LEU A 48 -2.01 -0.61 -5.61
CA LEU A 48 -2.28 -0.81 -4.18
C LEU A 48 -3.09 0.33 -3.57
N ARG A 49 -2.82 1.59 -3.95
CA ARG A 49 -3.61 2.75 -3.50
C ARG A 49 -5.08 2.65 -3.92
N ILE A 50 -5.34 2.22 -5.16
CA ILE A 50 -6.72 1.99 -5.64
C ILE A 50 -7.39 0.91 -4.79
N LYS A 51 -6.69 -0.21 -4.54
CA LYS A 51 -7.21 -1.31 -3.70
C LYS A 51 -7.50 -0.87 -2.26
N LEU A 52 -6.70 0.01 -1.67
CA LEU A 52 -6.98 0.57 -0.35
C LEU A 52 -8.26 1.39 -0.34
N SER A 53 -8.47 2.23 -1.34
CA SER A 53 -9.72 2.98 -1.50
C SER A 53 -10.93 2.05 -1.66
N ASP A 54 -10.80 0.97 -2.45
CA ASP A 54 -11.87 -0.01 -2.61
C ASP A 54 -12.18 -0.72 -1.29
N ILE A 55 -11.15 -1.17 -0.57
CA ILE A 55 -11.31 -1.81 0.75
C ILE A 55 -11.99 -0.87 1.74
N ARG A 56 -11.59 0.40 1.77
CA ARG A 56 -12.20 1.42 2.64
C ARG A 56 -13.69 1.57 2.33
N ASN A 57 -14.06 1.74 1.06
CA ASN A 57 -15.45 1.86 0.65
C ASN A 57 -16.25 0.60 1.00
N GLU A 58 -15.70 -0.60 0.75
CA GLU A 58 -16.34 -1.87 1.12
C GLU A 58 -16.52 -1.99 2.65
N TYR A 59 -15.61 -1.44 3.48
CA TYR A 59 -15.81 -1.39 4.93
C TYR A 59 -16.98 -0.49 5.32
N TYR A 60 -17.12 0.70 4.74
CA TYR A 60 -18.25 1.60 5.00
C TYR A 60 -19.61 0.97 4.64
N GLU A 61 -19.65 0.09 3.64
CA GLU A 61 -20.89 -0.60 3.25
C GLU A 61 -21.28 -1.74 4.20
N VAL A 62 -20.28 -2.40 4.82
CA VAL A 62 -20.48 -3.66 5.55
C VAL A 62 -20.51 -3.46 7.07
N VAL A 63 -19.78 -2.47 7.58
CA VAL A 63 -19.67 -2.18 9.01
C VAL A 63 -20.81 -1.26 9.42
N THR A 64 -21.71 -1.76 10.27
CA THR A 64 -22.93 -1.02 10.66
C THR A 64 -22.77 -0.18 11.92
N LYS A 65 -21.67 -0.37 12.67
CA LYS A 65 -21.35 0.42 13.86
C LYS A 65 -20.13 1.27 13.58
N GLU A 66 -20.29 2.58 13.73
CA GLU A 66 -19.22 3.56 13.56
C GLU A 66 -18.02 3.28 14.46
N SER A 67 -18.25 2.81 15.70
CA SER A 67 -17.18 2.41 16.62
C SER A 67 -16.29 1.28 16.12
N ASP A 68 -16.83 0.40 15.27
CA ASP A 68 -16.09 -0.73 14.71
C ASP A 68 -15.38 -0.32 13.39
N LEU A 69 -15.72 0.86 12.86
CA LEU A 69 -15.19 1.40 11.62
C LEU A 69 -13.95 2.26 11.84
N GLU A 70 -13.93 3.08 12.90
CA GLU A 70 -12.79 3.95 13.24
C GLU A 70 -11.45 3.18 13.28
N PRO A 71 -11.33 1.99 13.92
CA PRO A 71 -10.07 1.25 13.90
C PRO A 71 -9.66 0.79 12.49
N LEU A 72 -10.64 0.48 11.63
CA LEU A 72 -10.39 0.05 10.25
C LEU A 72 -9.96 1.22 9.37
N GLU A 73 -10.52 2.41 9.59
CA GLU A 73 -10.10 3.64 8.94
C GLU A 73 -8.66 4.00 9.30
N LEU A 74 -8.30 3.96 10.59
CA LEU A 74 -6.94 4.20 11.04
C LEU A 74 -5.95 3.22 10.40
N GLU A 75 -6.28 1.92 10.35
CA GLU A 75 -5.43 0.93 9.68
C GLU A 75 -5.29 1.17 8.17
N ILE A 76 -6.29 1.75 7.50
CA ILE A 76 -6.19 2.12 6.08
C ILE A 76 -5.35 3.39 5.92
N LEU A 77 -5.54 4.40 6.77
CA LEU A 77 -4.75 5.63 6.76
C LEU A 77 -3.26 5.33 6.95
N ASP A 78 -2.91 4.47 7.90
CA ASP A 78 -1.51 4.04 8.10
C ASP A 78 -0.91 3.41 6.82
N LEU A 79 -1.71 2.66 6.05
CA LEU A 79 -1.26 2.05 4.80
C LEU A 79 -1.22 3.06 3.63
N GLU A 80 -2.08 4.08 3.65
CA GLU A 80 -2.05 5.20 2.70
C GLU A 80 -0.79 6.05 2.95
N ASP A 81 -0.46 6.35 4.20
CA ASP A 81 0.77 7.04 4.61
C ASP A 81 2.01 6.25 4.18
N ASP A 82 2.05 4.93 4.45
CA ASP A 82 3.11 4.04 3.95
C ASP A 82 3.26 4.13 2.41
N CYS A 83 2.16 4.29 1.67
CA CYS A 83 2.25 4.48 0.21
C CYS A 83 2.92 5.80 -0.17
N GLU A 84 2.64 6.89 0.56
CA GLU A 84 3.22 8.21 0.31
C GLU A 84 4.72 8.25 0.63
N ASP A 85 5.11 7.62 1.74
CA ASP A 85 6.51 7.45 2.12
C ASP A 85 7.29 6.65 1.07
N ILE A 86 6.72 5.52 0.63
CA ILE A 86 7.30 4.67 -0.42
C ILE A 86 7.44 5.44 -1.73
N GLN A 87 6.43 6.23 -2.10
CA GLN A 87 6.45 7.04 -3.31
C GLN A 87 7.58 8.08 -3.25
N SER A 88 7.68 8.82 -2.16
CA SER A 88 8.72 9.83 -1.96
C SER A 88 10.12 9.21 -2.03
N SER A 89 10.35 8.13 -1.28
CA SER A 89 11.62 7.40 -1.26
C SER A 89 12.00 6.83 -2.64
N SER A 90 11.00 6.35 -3.40
CA SER A 90 11.24 5.85 -4.75
C SER A 90 11.63 6.94 -5.73
N MET A 91 11.06 8.14 -5.60
CA MET A 91 11.41 9.28 -6.44
C MET A 91 12.85 9.74 -6.19
N GLU A 92 13.27 9.76 -4.92
CA GLU A 92 14.67 10.06 -4.53
C GLU A 92 15.63 9.04 -5.14
N LYS A 93 15.38 7.74 -4.93
CA LYS A 93 16.19 6.66 -5.51
C LYS A 93 16.25 6.71 -7.03
N PHE A 94 15.14 7.03 -7.69
CA PHE A 94 15.09 7.15 -9.15
C PHE A 94 15.97 8.30 -9.65
N ALA A 95 15.99 9.43 -8.93
CA ALA A 95 16.85 10.56 -9.25
C ALA A 95 18.33 10.19 -9.12
N GLU A 96 18.71 9.48 -8.05
CA GLU A 96 20.08 8.98 -7.84
C GLU A 96 20.52 8.05 -8.97
N LEU A 97 19.69 7.07 -9.33
CA LEU A 97 19.99 6.13 -10.42
C LEU A 97 20.08 6.81 -11.78
N SER A 98 19.37 7.92 -11.98
CA SER A 98 19.41 8.68 -13.24
C SER A 98 20.65 9.58 -13.35
N GLN A 99 21.38 9.86 -12.26
CA GLN A 99 22.65 10.59 -12.29
C GLN A 99 23.87 9.70 -12.58
N LEU A 100 23.70 8.37 -12.53
CA LEU A 100 24.76 7.38 -12.76
C LEU A 100 24.90 6.96 -14.24
N LEU A 101 24.03 7.46 -15.13
CA LEU A 101 23.99 7.18 -16.58
C LEU A 101 24.41 8.43 -17.36
#